data_AF-A0AAE0AAL2-F1
#
_entry.id   AF-A0AAE0AAL2-F1
#
_cell.length_a   1.000
_cell.length_b   1.000
_cell.length_c   1.000
_cell.angle_alpha   90.00
_cell.angle_beta   90.00
_cell.angle_gamma   90.00
#
_symmetry.space_group_name_H-M   'P 1'
#
loop_
_entity.id
_entity.type
_entity.pdbx_description
1 polymer ?
#
loop_
_entity_poly.entity_id
_entity_poly.type
_entity_poly.pdbx_seq_one_letter_code
_entity_poly.pdbx_strand_id
1 'polypeptide(L)'
;MANGRRMSNYIGDININGWRISDPPTIKTEILNFFANHYKKVVWQRPKVTSLNFDQLSTDGITMLERPFCSEEVWIALRNCDGNKAPRPDGLNLNFIKANWGIMKKDFM
;
A
#
# COMPACT_ATOMS: atom_id res chain seq x y z
N MET A 1 1.76 17.09 -23.17
CA MET A 1 1.80 15.87 -22.32
C MET A 1 0.57 14.96 -22.45
N ALA A 2 -0.62 15.45 -22.81
CA ALA A 2 -1.82 14.60 -22.99
C ALA A 2 -1.68 13.55 -24.10
N ASN A 3 -1.05 13.89 -25.24
CA ASN A 3 -0.90 12.97 -26.37
C ASN A 3 0.05 11.79 -26.07
N GLY A 4 1.11 12.02 -25.27
CA GLY A 4 2.05 10.97 -24.88
C GLY A 4 1.41 9.88 -24.02
N ARG A 5 0.58 10.26 -23.03
CA ARG A 5 -0.21 9.31 -22.22
C ARG A 5 -1.25 8.55 -23.06
N ARG A 6 -1.83 9.21 -24.07
CA ARG A 6 -2.80 8.55 -24.96
C ARG A 6 -2.14 7.47 -25.80
N MET A 7 -0.95 7.75 -26.33
CA MET A 7 -0.19 6.79 -27.14
C MET A 7 0.33 5.61 -26.30
N SER A 8 0.79 5.84 -25.06
CA SER A 8 1.27 4.76 -24.20
C SER A 8 0.18 3.79 -23.78
N ASN A 9 -1.06 4.27 -23.67
CA ASN A 9 -2.22 3.46 -23.25
C ASN A 9 -3.04 2.92 -24.43
N TYR A 10 -2.61 3.18 -25.66
CA TYR A 10 -3.31 2.69 -26.85
C TYR A 10 -3.02 1.20 -27.06
N ILE A 11 -4.08 0.39 -27.09
CA ILE A 11 -4.00 -1.04 -27.39
C ILE A 11 -4.54 -1.23 -28.81
N GLY A 12 -3.64 -1.43 -29.77
CA GLY A 12 -3.97 -1.62 -31.19
C GLY A 12 -4.20 -3.08 -31.57
N ASP A 13 -3.49 -4.01 -30.94
CA ASP A 13 -3.70 -5.45 -31.09
C ASP A 13 -3.36 -6.20 -29.80
N ILE A 14 -3.92 -7.40 -29.67
CA ILE A 14 -3.58 -8.36 -28.61
C ILE A 14 -3.29 -9.73 -29.23
N ASN A 15 -2.44 -10.52 -28.58
CA ASN A 15 -2.16 -11.90 -28.98
C ASN A 15 -2.91 -12.87 -28.06
N ILE A 16 -3.72 -13.75 -28.65
CA ILE A 16 -4.46 -14.80 -27.94
C ILE A 16 -4.13 -16.14 -28.60
N ASN A 17 -3.47 -17.04 -27.85
CA ASN A 17 -3.11 -18.38 -28.32
C ASN A 17 -2.35 -18.39 -29.67
N GLY A 18 -1.50 -17.39 -29.91
CA GLY A 18 -0.72 -17.25 -31.15
C GLY A 18 -1.41 -16.43 -32.25
N TRP A 19 -2.68 -16.06 -32.07
CA TRP A 19 -3.45 -15.27 -33.03
C TRP A 19 -3.47 -13.80 -32.64
N ARG A 20 -3.24 -12.92 -33.62
CA ARG A 20 -3.38 -11.47 -33.44
C ARG A 20 -4.80 -11.01 -33.68
N ILE A 21 -5.34 -10.27 -32.74
CA ILE A 21 -6.67 -9.65 -32.80
C ILE A 21 -6.51 -8.14 -32.74
N SER A 22 -7.04 -7.43 -33.74
CA SER A 22 -7.00 -5.96 -33.83
C SER A 22 -8.40 -5.32 -33.78
N ASP A 23 -9.46 -6.11 -33.76
CA ASP A 23 -10.84 -5.62 -33.69
C ASP A 23 -11.13 -5.04 -32.28
N PRO A 24 -11.45 -3.74 -32.13
CA PRO A 24 -11.59 -3.11 -30.81
C PRO A 24 -12.69 -3.70 -29.91
N PRO A 25 -13.91 -4.02 -30.40
CA PRO A 25 -14.92 -4.76 -29.62
C PRO A 25 -14.40 -6.11 -29.11
N THR A 26 -13.69 -6.86 -29.94
CA THR A 26 -13.12 -8.16 -29.55
C THR A 26 -12.02 -7.97 -28.52
N ILE A 27 -11.10 -7.01 -28.72
CA ILE A 27 -10.05 -6.67 -27.74
C ILE A 27 -10.64 -6.38 -26.36
N LYS A 28 -11.69 -5.56 -26.29
CA LYS A 28 -12.36 -5.22 -25.02
C LYS A 28 -12.92 -6.46 -24.33
N THR A 29 -13.61 -7.31 -25.10
CA THR A 29 -14.23 -8.54 -24.58
C THR A 29 -13.17 -9.49 -24.02
N GLU A 30 -12.09 -9.69 -24.75
CA GLU A 30 -11.01 -10.58 -24.36
C GLU A 30 -10.24 -10.10 -23.12
N ILE A 31 -9.95 -8.79 -23.04
CA ILE A 31 -9.34 -8.18 -21.85
C ILE A 31 -10.25 -8.37 -20.62
N LEU A 32 -11.55 -8.10 -20.77
CA LEU A 32 -12.51 -8.27 -19.69
C LEU A 32 -12.54 -9.73 -19.23
N ASN A 33 -12.68 -10.68 -20.17
CA ASN A 33 -12.72 -12.11 -19.86
C ASN A 33 -11.44 -12.60 -19.20
N PHE A 34 -10.28 -12.15 -19.68
CA PHE A 34 -8.98 -12.49 -19.10
C PHE A 34 -8.92 -12.09 -17.62
N PHE A 35 -9.21 -10.82 -17.31
CA PHE A 35 -9.14 -10.33 -15.93
C PHE A 35 -10.27 -10.86 -15.06
N ALA A 36 -11.47 -11.04 -15.59
CA ALA A 36 -12.58 -11.66 -14.87
C ALA A 36 -12.24 -13.08 -14.43
N ASN A 37 -11.57 -13.86 -15.30
CA ASN A 37 -11.10 -15.20 -14.97
C ASN A 37 -9.88 -15.18 -14.04
N HIS A 38 -8.92 -14.27 -14.27
CA HIS A 38 -7.71 -14.16 -13.47
C HIS A 38 -8.00 -13.76 -12.01
N TYR A 39 -8.93 -12.82 -11.82
CA TYR A 39 -9.38 -12.38 -10.50
C TYR A 39 -10.60 -13.14 -9.98
N LYS A 40 -11.04 -14.19 -10.71
CA LYS A 40 -12.12 -15.05 -10.23
C LYS A 40 -11.68 -15.65 -8.91
N LYS A 41 -12.50 -15.47 -7.87
CA LYS A 41 -12.26 -16.09 -6.57
C LYS A 41 -12.24 -17.62 -6.74
N VAL A 42 -11.05 -18.19 -6.76
CA VAL A 42 -10.88 -19.64 -6.67
C VAL A 42 -11.14 -20.04 -5.23
N VAL A 43 -12.03 -21.02 -5.01
CA VAL A 43 -12.20 -21.63 -3.69
C VAL A 43 -10.98 -22.51 -3.46
N TRP A 44 -9.93 -21.89 -2.92
CA TRP A 44 -8.74 -22.61 -2.49
C TRP A 44 -8.99 -23.16 -1.08
N GLN A 45 -8.81 -24.47 -0.90
CA GLN A 45 -8.71 -25.05 0.45
C GLN A 45 -7.40 -24.58 1.06
N ARG A 46 -7.43 -23.43 1.75
CA ARG A 46 -6.25 -22.92 2.47
C ARG A 46 -5.92 -23.91 3.58
N PRO A 47 -4.69 -24.48 3.60
CA PRO A 47 -4.26 -25.31 4.72
C PRO A 47 -4.44 -24.51 6.01
N LYS A 48 -5.22 -25.07 6.94
CA LYS A 48 -5.33 -24.48 8.26
C LYS A 48 -4.06 -24.84 9.01
N VAL A 49 -3.38 -23.81 9.51
CA VAL A 49 -2.23 -23.99 10.37
C VAL A 49 -2.74 -24.22 11.79
N THR A 50 -3.39 -25.36 12.01
CA THR A 50 -4.02 -25.72 13.30
C THR A 50 -3.09 -26.51 14.22
N SER A 51 -1.97 -27.01 13.71
CA SER A 51 -1.04 -27.87 14.45
C SER A 51 0.34 -27.25 14.69
N LEU A 52 0.53 -25.96 14.41
CA LEU A 52 1.75 -25.25 14.78
C LEU A 52 1.52 -24.49 16.09
N ASN A 53 2.36 -24.78 17.07
CA ASN A 53 2.49 -23.94 18.24
C ASN A 53 3.30 -22.71 17.83
N PHE A 54 2.61 -21.60 17.60
CA PHE A 54 3.28 -20.32 17.42
C PHE A 54 3.72 -19.79 18.77
N ASP A 55 4.91 -19.19 18.81
CA ASP A 55 5.31 -18.41 19.96
C ASP A 55 4.29 -17.29 20.19
N GLN A 56 3.73 -17.27 21.40
CA GLN A 56 2.81 -16.23 21.82
C GLN A 56 3.55 -15.22 22.67
N LEU A 57 3.15 -13.96 22.55
CA LEU A 57 3.62 -12.92 23.44
C LEU A 57 3.16 -13.22 24.87
N SER A 58 4.01 -12.92 25.84
CA SER A 58 3.57 -12.86 27.23
C SER A 58 2.48 -11.79 27.40
N THR A 59 1.68 -11.90 28.46
CA THR A 59 0.68 -10.87 28.82
C THR A 59 1.31 -9.47 28.90
N ASP A 60 2.53 -9.38 29.41
CA ASP A 60 3.27 -8.11 29.47
C ASP A 60 3.65 -7.61 28.07
N GLY A 61 4.05 -8.49 27.16
CA GLY A 61 4.35 -8.15 25.77
C GLY A 61 3.11 -7.65 25.03
N ILE A 62 1.96 -8.27 25.24
CA ILE A 62 0.67 -7.80 24.70
C ILE A 62 0.37 -6.40 25.24
N THR A 63 0.42 -6.24 26.56
CA THR A 63 0.13 -4.96 27.23
C THR A 63 1.08 -3.85 26.76
N MET A 64 2.37 -4.16 26.57
CA MET A 64 3.36 -3.21 26.04
C MET A 64 3.04 -2.77 24.61
N LEU A 65 2.51 -3.65 23.75
CA LEU A 65 2.17 -3.31 22.37
C LEU A 65 0.84 -2.57 22.25
N GLU A 66 -0.11 -2.84 23.15
CA GLU A 66 -1.43 -2.21 23.15
C GLU A 66 -1.47 -0.86 23.87
N ARG A 67 -0.48 -0.56 24.72
CA ARG A 67 -0.44 0.72 25.44
C ARG A 67 -0.34 1.90 24.44
N PRO A 68 -0.96 3.05 24.74
CA PRO A 68 -0.72 4.26 23.97
C PRO A 68 0.76 4.64 23.92
N PHE A 69 1.18 5.23 22.80
CA PHE A 69 2.53 5.76 22.65
C PHE A 69 2.77 6.86 23.68
N CYS A 70 3.92 6.81 24.35
CA CYS A 70 4.30 7.93 25.20
C CYS A 70 4.91 9.04 24.36
N SER A 71 4.91 10.22 24.93
CA SER A 71 5.31 11.42 24.23
C SER A 71 6.80 11.46 23.90
N GLU A 72 7.60 10.83 24.76
CA GLU A 72 9.03 10.60 24.64
C GLU A 72 9.33 9.59 23.54
N GLU A 73 8.53 8.52 23.43
CA GLU A 73 8.65 7.51 22.38
C GLU A 73 8.40 8.11 21.00
N VAL A 74 7.32 8.90 20.85
CA VAL A 74 7.04 9.62 19.60
C VAL A 74 8.16 10.61 19.27
N TRP A 75 8.68 11.33 20.27
CA TRP A 75 9.79 12.25 20.06
C TRP A 75 11.07 11.55 19.58
N ILE A 76 11.42 10.41 20.18
CA ILE A 76 12.59 9.60 19.77
C ILE A 76 12.40 9.11 18.33
N ALA A 77 11.22 8.58 18.00
CA ALA A 77 10.90 8.12 16.65
C ALA A 77 11.02 9.26 15.63
N LEU A 78 10.45 10.43 15.94
CA LEU A 78 10.56 11.62 15.09
C LEU A 78 12.02 12.02 14.91
N ARG A 79 12.80 12.15 16.00
CA ARG A 79 14.21 12.55 15.95
C ARG A 79 15.03 11.63 15.04
N ASN A 80 14.79 10.33 15.11
CA ASN A 80 15.49 9.31 14.33
C ASN A 80 15.09 9.26 12.84
N CYS A 81 13.92 9.81 12.47
CA CYS A 81 13.50 9.85 11.06
C CYS A 81 14.32 10.88 10.26
N ASP A 82 14.59 10.62 8.98
CA ASP A 82 15.10 11.67 8.08
C ASP A 82 14.00 12.73 7.86
N GLY A 83 14.34 13.98 8.20
CA GLY A 83 13.42 15.10 8.13
C GLY A 83 13.30 15.73 6.74
N ASN A 84 14.27 15.45 5.84
CA ASN A 84 14.35 16.04 4.50
C ASN A 84 13.61 15.21 3.43
N LYS A 85 12.50 14.57 3.82
CA LYS A 85 11.60 13.91 2.88
C LYS A 85 10.69 14.93 2.19
N ALA A 86 10.26 14.60 0.98
CA ALA A 86 9.35 15.42 0.20
C ALA A 86 8.07 15.73 1.03
N PRO A 87 7.59 16.99 1.02
CA PRO A 87 6.40 17.38 1.74
C PRO A 87 5.16 16.69 1.17
N ARG A 88 4.15 16.53 2.02
CA ARG A 88 2.82 16.09 1.59
C ARG A 88 2.09 17.25 0.88
N PRO A 89 0.85 17.04 0.37
CA PRO A 89 0.06 18.12 -0.22
C PRO A 89 -0.17 19.33 0.70
N ASP A 90 0.03 19.16 2.01
CA ASP A 90 0.01 20.22 3.02
C ASP A 90 1.25 21.15 2.99
N GLY A 91 2.29 20.80 2.23
CA GLY A 91 3.54 21.56 2.16
C GLY A 91 4.45 21.37 3.38
N LEU A 92 4.09 20.51 4.34
CA LEU A 92 4.86 20.29 5.55
C LEU A 92 5.70 19.02 5.44
N ASN A 93 6.94 19.09 5.92
CA ASN A 93 7.82 17.93 6.04
C ASN A 93 8.09 17.61 7.51
N LEU A 94 8.81 16.52 7.76
CA LEU A 94 9.13 16.10 9.12
C LEU A 94 10.05 17.10 9.84
N ASN A 95 10.88 17.88 9.13
CA ASN A 95 11.67 18.95 9.75
C ASN A 95 10.77 20.03 10.38
N PHE A 96 9.66 20.39 9.74
CA PHE A 96 8.68 21.31 10.32
C PHE A 96 8.11 20.76 11.64
N ILE A 97 7.71 19.48 11.67
CA ILE A 97 7.16 18.84 12.87
C ILE A 97 8.21 18.77 13.98
N LYS A 98 9.47 18.44 13.66
CA LYS A 98 10.58 18.43 14.62
C LYS A 98 10.83 19.80 15.22
N ALA A 99 10.84 20.85 14.40
CA ALA A 99 11.07 22.22 14.84
C ALA A 99 9.94 22.74 15.74
N ASN A 100 8.70 22.30 15.49
CA ASN A 100 7.51 22.78 16.19
C ASN A 100 6.94 21.76 17.20
N TRP A 101 7.70 20.72 17.56
CA TRP A 101 7.23 19.64 18.42
C TRP A 101 6.66 20.13 19.76
N GLY A 102 7.28 21.16 20.36
CA GLY A 102 6.81 21.73 21.64
C GLY A 102 5.37 22.26 21.61
N ILE A 103 4.87 22.65 20.44
CA ILE A 103 3.49 23.09 20.23
C ILE A 103 2.63 21.90 19.79
N MET A 104 3.09 21.17 18.76
CA MET A 104 2.29 20.13 18.12
C MET A 104 2.12 18.86 18.95
N LYS A 105 2.99 18.61 19.95
CA LYS A 105 2.95 17.42 20.81
C LYS A 105 1.55 17.14 21.39
N LYS A 106 0.78 18.19 21.69
CA LYS A 106 -0.59 18.08 22.24
C LYS A 106 -1.61 17.57 21.25
N ASP A 107 -1.38 17.75 19.95
CA ASP A 107 -2.28 17.29 18.90
C ASP A 107 -2.01 15.82 18.51
N PHE A 108 -0.83 15.30 18.89
CA PHE A 108 -0.42 13.92 18.65
C PHE A 108 -0.66 12.96 19.83
N MET A 109 -0.94 13.50 21.02
CA MET A 109 -1.20 12.75 22.27
C MET A 109 -2.68 12.81 22.60
#